data_AF-A0A260MS92-F1
#
_entry.id   AF-A0A260MS92-F1
#
_cell.length_a   1.000
_cell.length_b   1.000
_cell.length_c   1.000
_cell.angle_alpha   90.00
_cell.angle_beta   90.00
_cell.angle_gamma   90.00
#
_symmetry.space_group_name_H-M   'P 1'
#
loop_
_entity.id
_entity.type
_entity.pdbx_description
1 polymer ?
#
loop_
_entity_poly.entity_id
_entity_poly.type
_entity_poly.pdbx_seq_one_letter_code
_entity_poly.pdbx_strand_id
1 'polypeptide(L)'
;MTHFGQTLSLSPTGWVKSAFVRTRAVAALIAAVACGLVGCSNTPATEAGPDTSETADRPITEELFVGECGSMDDAEVQELTAVSDLTAVSENAIRCRWESASGAYAMFTWYRGSPIDRESSVAEAVGRTIERIDVDGHPGFTAAASGASCEAGVENGDGFVHWSVNFVVDGPRDSCDVVEDLARTTISKAK
;
A
#
# COMPACT_ATOMS: atom_id res chain seq x y z
N MET A 1 -47.26 47.92 -39.32
CA MET A 1 -45.93 48.24 -39.90
C MET A 1 -45.00 48.35 -38.70
N THR A 2 -44.05 47.47 -38.41
CA THR A 2 -43.25 46.53 -39.19
C THR A 2 -42.79 45.39 -38.25
N HIS A 3 -42.73 44.18 -38.77
CA HIS A 3 -42.19 42.99 -38.10
C HIS A 3 -40.66 43.05 -38.02
N PHE A 4 -40.07 42.58 -36.92
CA PHE A 4 -38.71 42.03 -36.89
C PHE A 4 -38.71 40.73 -36.10
N GLY A 5 -38.60 39.61 -36.82
CA GLY A 5 -38.29 38.30 -36.26
C GLY A 5 -36.78 38.12 -36.20
N GLN A 6 -36.28 37.70 -35.04
CA GLN A 6 -34.95 37.12 -34.90
C GLN A 6 -35.10 35.63 -34.63
N THR A 7 -34.73 34.85 -35.63
CA THR A 7 -34.60 33.40 -35.57
C THR A 7 -33.31 33.05 -34.82
N LEU A 8 -33.43 32.39 -33.67
CA LEU A 8 -32.32 31.74 -32.98
C LEU A 8 -31.94 30.47 -33.76
N SER A 9 -30.72 30.44 -34.28
CA SER A 9 -30.12 29.26 -34.93
C SER A 9 -29.56 28.34 -33.85
N LEU A 10 -30.23 27.20 -33.63
CA LEU A 10 -29.74 26.12 -32.79
C LEU A 10 -28.74 25.29 -33.60
N SER A 11 -27.46 25.32 -33.21
CA SER A 11 -26.43 24.42 -33.74
C SER A 11 -26.63 23.00 -33.20
N PRO A 12 -26.58 21.96 -34.05
CA PRO A 12 -26.73 20.59 -33.61
C PRO A 12 -25.45 20.06 -32.95
N THR A 13 -25.66 19.45 -31.78
CA THR A 13 -24.77 18.57 -31.01
C THR A 13 -23.98 17.61 -31.90
N GLY A 14 -22.65 17.77 -31.90
CA GLY A 14 -21.70 16.82 -32.47
C GLY A 14 -21.54 15.62 -31.54
N TRP A 15 -22.11 14.49 -31.93
CA TRP A 15 -21.97 13.20 -31.27
C TRP A 15 -20.57 12.63 -31.58
N VAL A 16 -19.71 12.57 -30.57
CA VAL A 16 -18.38 11.94 -30.68
C VAL A 16 -18.60 10.44 -30.81
N LYS A 17 -18.33 9.89 -32.00
CA LYS A 17 -18.44 8.45 -32.28
C LYS A 17 -17.23 7.75 -31.68
N SER A 18 -17.44 7.06 -30.55
CA SER A 18 -16.47 6.15 -29.95
C SER A 18 -16.13 5.05 -30.95
N ALA A 19 -14.88 5.01 -31.42
CA ALA A 19 -14.35 3.94 -32.22
C ALA A 19 -14.19 2.68 -31.35
N PHE A 20 -15.15 1.76 -31.44
CA PHE A 20 -15.00 0.40 -30.94
C PHE A 20 -13.89 -0.29 -31.74
N VAL A 21 -12.68 -0.33 -31.19
CA VAL A 21 -11.61 -1.21 -31.66
C VAL A 21 -12.07 -2.65 -31.37
N ARG A 22 -12.43 -3.36 -32.44
CA ARG A 22 -12.72 -4.79 -32.44
C ARG A 22 -11.46 -5.55 -32.03
N THR A 23 -11.37 -5.93 -30.76
CA THR A 23 -10.41 -6.95 -30.30
C THR A 23 -10.69 -8.25 -31.04
N ARG A 24 -9.81 -8.60 -31.96
CA ARG A 24 -9.83 -9.89 -32.66
C ARG A 24 -9.51 -10.99 -31.65
N ALA A 25 -10.50 -11.82 -31.35
CA ALA A 25 -10.32 -13.07 -30.65
C ALA A 25 -9.39 -13.98 -31.49
N VAL A 26 -8.20 -14.26 -30.97
CA VAL A 26 -7.32 -15.30 -31.51
C VAL A 26 -7.58 -16.55 -30.70
N ALA A 27 -8.37 -17.45 -31.28
CA ALA A 27 -8.53 -18.81 -30.79
C ALA A 27 -7.22 -19.58 -31.06
N ALA A 28 -6.47 -19.90 -30.02
CA ALA A 28 -5.29 -20.76 -30.12
C ALA A 28 -5.70 -22.22 -29.94
N LEU A 29 -5.45 -22.99 -30.99
CA LEU A 29 -5.72 -24.42 -31.12
C LEU A 29 -4.91 -25.25 -30.12
N ILE A 30 -5.60 -26.14 -29.42
CA ILE A 30 -5.00 -27.24 -28.66
C ILE A 30 -4.50 -28.27 -29.66
N ALA A 31 -3.18 -28.46 -29.73
CA ALA A 31 -2.56 -29.61 -30.39
C ALA A 31 -1.66 -30.32 -29.38
N ALA A 32 -2.14 -31.49 -28.94
CA ALA A 32 -1.38 -32.43 -28.15
C ALA A 32 -0.27 -33.05 -29.01
N VAL A 33 0.98 -32.97 -28.56
CA VAL A 33 2.07 -33.84 -29.02
C VAL A 33 2.76 -34.39 -27.79
N ALA A 34 2.48 -35.65 -27.51
CA ALA A 34 3.22 -36.48 -26.57
C ALA A 34 4.38 -37.17 -27.29
N CYS A 35 5.36 -37.60 -26.48
CA CYS A 35 6.53 -38.44 -26.76
C CYS A 35 7.85 -37.73 -27.12
N GLY A 36 8.84 -37.93 -26.25
CA GLY A 36 10.26 -37.69 -26.58
C GLY A 36 11.19 -37.50 -25.38
N LEU A 37 11.23 -38.45 -24.43
CA LEU A 37 12.38 -38.57 -23.53
C LEU A 37 13.55 -39.17 -24.31
N VAL A 38 14.50 -38.34 -24.76
CA VAL A 38 15.86 -38.77 -25.09
C VAL A 38 16.81 -37.65 -24.72
N GLY A 39 17.75 -37.96 -23.82
CA GLY A 39 18.76 -37.05 -23.33
C GLY A 39 19.94 -36.87 -24.27
N CYS A 40 20.94 -36.18 -23.72
CA CYS A 40 22.26 -35.82 -24.24
C CYS A 40 22.35 -34.45 -24.91
N SER A 41 22.83 -33.47 -24.13
CA SER A 41 23.76 -32.47 -24.65
C SER A 41 24.82 -32.18 -23.59
N ASN A 42 26.06 -32.52 -23.90
CA ASN A 42 27.27 -32.12 -23.20
C ASN A 42 27.61 -30.68 -23.61
N THR A 43 28.01 -29.80 -22.66
CA THR A 43 28.97 -28.65 -22.77
C THR A 43 28.73 -27.60 -21.65
N PRO A 44 29.80 -26.96 -21.11
CA PRO A 44 30.37 -27.18 -19.80
C PRO A 44 29.71 -26.37 -18.65
N ALA A 45 30.11 -26.68 -17.42
CA ALA A 45 29.68 -26.03 -16.19
C ALA A 45 29.85 -24.50 -16.23
N THR A 46 28.73 -23.79 -16.14
CA THR A 46 28.66 -22.55 -15.35
C THR A 46 27.85 -22.94 -14.13
N GLU A 47 28.54 -23.14 -13.00
CA GLU A 47 27.89 -23.21 -11.70
C GLU A 47 27.26 -21.86 -11.42
N ALA A 48 26.01 -21.67 -11.86
CA ALA A 48 25.10 -20.79 -11.17
C ALA A 48 24.81 -21.50 -9.84
N GLY A 49 25.62 -21.19 -8.82
CA GLY A 49 25.27 -21.55 -7.45
C GLY A 49 23.88 -21.01 -7.16
N PRO A 50 23.10 -21.67 -6.28
CA PRO A 50 21.87 -21.06 -5.80
C PRO A 50 22.28 -19.70 -5.20
N ASP A 51 21.73 -18.61 -5.74
CA ASP A 51 21.65 -17.34 -5.03
C ASP A 51 20.86 -17.62 -3.76
N THR A 52 21.57 -18.12 -2.77
CA THR A 52 21.15 -18.05 -1.39
C THR A 52 21.32 -16.57 -1.09
N SER A 53 20.26 -15.80 -1.32
CA SER A 53 20.09 -14.56 -0.58
C SER A 53 20.17 -14.96 0.89
N GLU A 54 21.37 -14.87 1.46
CA GLU A 54 21.57 -14.85 2.89
C GLU A 54 20.68 -13.71 3.38
N THR A 55 19.49 -14.06 3.85
CA THR A 55 18.80 -13.21 4.81
C THR A 55 19.79 -13.16 5.96
N ALA A 56 20.53 -12.06 6.06
CA ALA A 56 21.44 -11.83 7.16
C ALA A 56 20.65 -12.15 8.43
N ASP A 57 21.23 -13.00 9.27
CA ASP A 57 20.71 -13.40 10.58
C ASP A 57 20.75 -12.17 11.50
N ARG A 58 19.93 -11.16 11.20
CA ARG A 58 19.72 -9.99 12.03
C ARG A 58 18.85 -10.45 13.19
N PRO A 59 19.21 -10.07 14.43
CA PRO A 59 18.37 -10.36 15.57
C PRO A 59 16.98 -9.78 15.31
N ILE A 60 15.99 -10.67 15.28
CA ILE A 60 14.58 -10.32 15.15
C ILE A 60 14.10 -9.80 16.50
N THR A 61 13.28 -8.75 16.50
CA THR A 61 12.65 -8.22 17.72
C THR A 61 11.70 -9.25 18.34
N GLU A 62 11.30 -9.01 19.59
CA GLU A 62 10.24 -9.78 20.20
C GLU A 62 8.96 -9.70 19.36
N GLU A 63 8.27 -10.83 19.18
CA GLU A 63 6.94 -10.84 18.57
C GLU A 63 5.89 -10.57 19.65
N LEU A 64 5.30 -9.38 19.61
CA LEU A 64 4.20 -8.99 20.48
C LEU A 64 2.87 -9.26 19.78
N PHE A 65 1.90 -9.77 20.54
CA PHE A 65 0.55 -9.95 20.05
C PHE A 65 -0.15 -8.59 19.86
N VAL A 66 -0.54 -8.32 18.62
CA VAL A 66 -1.33 -7.14 18.26
C VAL A 66 -2.79 -7.56 18.07
N GLY A 67 -3.69 -6.86 18.77
CA GLY A 67 -5.12 -7.08 18.66
C GLY A 67 -5.71 -6.62 17.32
N GLU A 68 -7.02 -6.79 17.17
CA GLU A 68 -7.75 -6.21 16.04
C GLU A 68 -7.44 -4.73 15.87
N CYS A 69 -7.27 -4.29 14.62
CA CYS A 69 -7.00 -2.89 14.29
C CYS A 69 -5.78 -2.26 14.96
N GLY A 70 -4.72 -3.04 15.19
CA GLY A 70 -3.53 -2.50 15.86
C GLY A 70 -3.76 -2.25 17.34
N SER A 71 -4.75 -2.95 17.92
CA SER A 71 -5.31 -2.71 19.25
C SER A 71 -5.92 -1.30 19.41
N MET A 72 -6.34 -0.63 18.33
CA MET A 72 -6.93 0.71 18.37
C MET A 72 -8.45 0.72 18.22
N ASP A 73 -9.09 1.69 18.87
CA ASP A 73 -10.47 2.07 18.56
C ASP A 73 -10.56 3.33 17.67
N ASP A 74 -11.76 3.62 17.16
CA ASP A 74 -12.02 4.77 16.29
C ASP A 74 -11.64 6.11 16.92
N ALA A 75 -11.84 6.28 18.23
CA ALA A 75 -11.59 7.54 18.91
C ALA A 75 -10.09 7.82 18.99
N GLU A 76 -9.27 6.79 19.28
CA GLU A 76 -7.81 6.88 19.26
C GLU A 76 -7.29 7.25 17.87
N VAL A 77 -7.80 6.62 16.81
CA VAL A 77 -7.38 6.93 15.43
C VAL A 77 -7.77 8.37 15.05
N GLN A 78 -8.99 8.81 15.39
CA GLN A 78 -9.44 10.18 15.15
C GLN A 78 -8.60 11.20 15.93
N GLU A 79 -8.25 10.91 17.18
CA GLU A 79 -7.42 11.78 18.02
C GLU A 79 -6.01 11.91 17.45
N LEU A 80 -5.35 10.80 17.15
CA LEU A 80 -3.96 10.80 16.67
C LEU A 80 -3.82 11.45 15.29
N THR A 81 -4.79 11.23 14.40
CA THR A 81 -4.83 11.84 13.06
C THR A 81 -5.35 13.27 13.06
N ALA A 82 -6.02 13.70 14.13
CA ALA A 82 -6.80 14.94 14.20
C ALA A 82 -7.87 15.07 13.09
N VAL A 83 -8.42 13.94 12.63
CA VAL A 83 -9.51 13.87 11.65
C VAL A 83 -10.74 13.25 12.30
N SER A 84 -11.67 14.10 12.75
CA SER A 84 -12.80 13.69 13.60
C SER A 84 -13.90 12.89 12.88
N ASP A 85 -13.92 12.86 11.56
CA ASP A 85 -14.92 12.15 10.76
C ASP A 85 -14.39 10.86 10.12
N LEU A 86 -13.24 10.35 10.58
CA LEU A 86 -12.76 9.01 10.21
C LEU A 86 -13.68 7.94 10.77
N THR A 87 -14.18 7.09 9.88
CA THR A 87 -15.04 5.94 10.23
C THR A 87 -14.46 4.65 9.68
N ALA A 88 -14.52 3.57 10.45
CA ALA A 88 -14.04 2.27 10.01
C ALA A 88 -14.88 1.76 8.83
N VAL A 89 -14.20 1.38 7.74
CA VAL A 89 -14.83 0.79 6.53
C VAL A 89 -14.43 -0.68 6.34
N SER A 90 -13.39 -1.13 7.03
CA SER A 90 -13.07 -2.55 7.16
C SER A 90 -12.26 -2.79 8.42
N GLU A 91 -12.54 -3.90 9.11
CA GLU A 91 -11.94 -4.24 10.40
C GLU A 91 -11.68 -5.76 10.47
N ASN A 92 -10.48 -6.13 10.92
CA ASN A 92 -10.08 -7.48 11.30
C ASN A 92 -8.68 -7.45 11.94
N ALA A 93 -8.19 -8.61 12.38
CA ALA A 93 -6.87 -8.77 13.01
C ALA A 93 -5.65 -8.49 12.10
N ILE A 94 -5.82 -8.40 10.78
CA ILE A 94 -4.71 -8.24 9.82
C ILE A 94 -4.69 -6.84 9.22
N ARG A 95 -5.86 -6.26 8.93
CA ARG A 95 -5.99 -4.97 8.26
C ARG A 95 -7.25 -4.26 8.70
N CYS A 96 -7.09 -3.01 9.09
CA CYS A 96 -8.20 -2.08 9.31
C CYS A 96 -8.01 -0.82 8.49
N ARG A 97 -9.13 -0.20 8.11
CA ARG A 97 -9.13 1.03 7.31
C ARG A 97 -10.23 1.95 7.79
N TRP A 98 -9.87 3.21 7.96
CA TRP A 98 -10.78 4.31 8.26
C TRP A 98 -10.79 5.30 7.10
N GLU A 99 -11.95 5.84 6.78
CA GLU A 99 -12.12 6.85 5.73
C GLU A 99 -13.01 7.99 6.23
N SER A 100 -12.73 9.19 5.73
CA SER A 100 -13.52 10.40 5.97
C SER A 100 -14.31 10.82 4.71
N ALA A 101 -15.27 11.74 4.87
CA ALA A 101 -16.00 12.28 3.73
C ALA A 101 -15.13 13.13 2.80
N SER A 102 -13.99 13.65 3.29
CA SER A 102 -13.01 14.39 2.48
C SER A 102 -12.14 13.49 1.61
N GLY A 103 -12.18 12.17 1.82
CA GLY A 103 -11.31 11.19 1.18
C GLY A 103 -9.99 10.95 1.93
N ALA A 104 -9.83 11.54 3.11
CA ALA A 104 -8.71 11.22 3.99
C ALA A 104 -8.86 9.79 4.52
N TYR A 105 -7.74 9.12 4.78
CA TYR A 105 -7.74 7.78 5.34
C TYR A 105 -6.59 7.54 6.31
N ALA A 106 -6.82 6.58 7.21
CA ALA A 106 -5.80 5.87 7.97
C ALA A 106 -5.96 4.36 7.73
N MET A 107 -4.86 3.63 7.68
CA MET A 107 -4.88 2.19 7.44
C MET A 107 -3.82 1.48 8.27
N PHE A 108 -4.26 0.47 9.02
CA PHE A 108 -3.41 -0.48 9.72
C PHE A 108 -3.22 -1.75 8.88
N THR A 109 -2.03 -2.33 8.90
CA THR A 109 -1.78 -3.68 8.41
C THR A 109 -0.72 -4.38 9.25
N TRP A 110 -0.95 -5.64 9.62
CA TRP A 110 0.06 -6.49 10.23
C TRP A 110 0.59 -7.51 9.22
N TYR A 111 1.87 -7.39 8.89
CA TYR A 111 2.58 -8.33 8.04
C TYR A 111 3.36 -9.31 8.92
N ARG A 112 3.15 -10.62 8.73
CA ARG A 112 3.85 -11.69 9.46
C ARG A 112 4.71 -12.50 8.49
N GLY A 113 5.91 -12.89 8.93
CA GLY A 113 6.89 -13.60 8.10
C GLY A 113 7.42 -12.79 6.90
N SER A 114 7.34 -11.46 6.94
CA SER A 114 7.83 -10.58 5.88
C SER A 114 8.89 -9.64 6.44
N PRO A 115 10.12 -9.65 5.92
CA PRO A 115 11.18 -8.79 6.43
C PRO A 115 10.88 -7.32 6.10
N ILE A 116 10.95 -6.46 7.12
CA ILE A 116 10.65 -5.03 6.99
C ILE A 116 11.55 -4.32 5.95
N ASP A 117 12.82 -4.76 5.83
CA ASP A 117 13.80 -4.19 4.90
C ASP A 117 13.35 -4.31 3.44
N ARG A 118 12.54 -5.32 3.11
CA ARG A 118 11.94 -5.46 1.78
C ARG A 118 10.97 -4.31 1.52
N GLU A 119 10.13 -3.95 2.48
CA GLU A 119 9.13 -2.90 2.30
C GLU A 119 9.75 -1.51 2.24
N SER A 120 10.74 -1.22 3.09
CA SER A 120 11.46 0.06 3.04
C SER A 120 12.20 0.23 1.69
N SER A 121 12.82 -0.85 1.19
CA SER A 121 13.47 -0.84 -0.13
C SER A 121 12.46 -0.61 -1.28
N VAL A 122 11.27 -1.20 -1.19
CA VAL A 122 10.20 -0.98 -2.18
C VAL A 122 9.68 0.45 -2.12
N ALA A 123 9.48 1.00 -0.91
CA ALA A 123 9.05 2.38 -0.71
C ALA A 123 10.06 3.38 -1.29
N GLU A 124 11.35 3.19 -1.02
CA GLU A 124 12.44 3.99 -1.59
C GLU A 124 12.45 3.90 -3.13
N ALA A 125 12.30 2.69 -3.68
CA ALA A 125 12.30 2.47 -5.13
C ALA A 125 11.14 3.16 -5.85
N VAL A 126 10.00 3.38 -5.19
CA VAL A 126 8.87 4.16 -5.74
C VAL A 126 8.96 5.66 -5.42
N GLY A 127 10.09 6.12 -4.88
CA GLY A 127 10.40 7.53 -4.67
C GLY A 127 9.93 8.10 -3.32
N ARG A 128 9.63 7.26 -2.33
CA ARG A 128 9.34 7.72 -0.96
C ARG A 128 10.64 8.18 -0.29
N THR A 129 10.54 9.22 0.55
CA THR A 129 11.66 9.62 1.42
C THR A 129 11.64 8.76 2.67
N ILE A 130 12.71 8.00 2.90
CA ILE A 130 12.82 7.08 4.04
C ILE A 130 13.54 7.77 5.21
N GLU A 131 12.98 7.63 6.41
CA GLU A 131 13.65 7.95 7.67
C GLU A 131 13.59 6.74 8.60
N ARG A 132 14.70 6.46 9.30
CA ARG A 132 14.75 5.35 10.26
C ARG A 132 14.23 5.82 11.61
N ILE A 133 13.38 5.01 12.21
CA ILE A 133 12.80 5.26 13.54
C ILE A 133 13.10 4.08 14.47
N ASP A 134 12.92 4.30 15.76
CA ASP A 134 12.91 3.26 16.79
C ASP A 134 11.69 3.50 17.69
N VAL A 135 10.86 2.48 17.84
CA VAL A 135 9.64 2.53 18.64
C VAL A 135 9.79 1.53 19.78
N ASP A 136 10.17 2.02 20.96
CA ASP A 136 10.34 1.21 22.17
C ASP A 136 11.26 -0.01 21.98
N GLY A 137 12.34 0.15 21.21
CA GLY A 137 13.29 -0.93 20.90
C GLY A 137 12.88 -1.80 19.71
N HIS A 138 11.81 -1.44 19.02
CA HIS A 138 11.42 -2.02 17.74
C HIS A 138 11.88 -1.09 16.59
N PRO A 139 12.91 -1.47 15.82
CA PRO A 139 13.37 -0.69 14.69
C PRO A 139 12.28 -0.54 13.63
N GLY A 140 12.30 0.57 12.92
CA GLY A 140 11.33 0.82 11.86
C GLY A 140 11.78 1.86 10.86
N PHE A 141 10.85 2.26 10.01
CA PHE A 141 11.01 3.36 9.08
C PHE A 141 9.72 4.15 8.92
N THR A 142 9.83 5.43 8.61
CA THR A 142 8.78 6.20 7.94
C THR A 142 9.11 6.35 6.47
N ALA A 143 8.08 6.44 5.62
CA ALA A 143 8.21 6.63 4.18
C ALA A 143 7.25 7.73 3.70
N ALA A 144 7.77 8.95 3.55
CA ALA A 144 7.00 10.12 3.14
C ALA A 144 6.78 10.15 1.62
N ALA A 145 5.54 10.38 1.18
CA ALA A 145 5.20 10.66 -0.21
C ALA A 145 5.03 12.17 -0.47
N SER A 146 4.45 12.87 0.51
CA SER A 146 4.20 14.32 0.53
C SER A 146 3.90 14.75 1.97
N GLY A 147 3.72 16.05 2.25
CA GLY A 147 3.28 16.51 3.57
C GLY A 147 1.95 15.89 4.03
N ALA A 148 1.08 15.57 3.07
CA ALA A 148 -0.22 14.95 3.31
C ALA A 148 -0.21 13.43 3.46
N SER A 149 0.89 12.73 3.14
CA SER A 149 0.89 11.26 3.12
C SER A 149 2.24 10.67 3.51
N CYS A 150 2.16 9.79 4.51
CA CYS A 150 3.27 9.02 5.03
C CYS A 150 2.79 7.63 5.43
N GLU A 151 3.75 6.72 5.59
CA GLU A 151 3.55 5.40 6.17
C GLU A 151 4.68 5.10 7.14
N ALA A 152 4.43 4.24 8.12
CA ALA A 152 5.43 3.74 9.05
C ALA A 152 5.36 2.22 9.12
N GLY A 153 6.51 1.56 9.01
CA GLY A 153 6.68 0.15 9.35
C GLY A 153 7.51 0.02 10.61
N VAL A 154 7.11 -0.84 11.55
CA VAL A 154 7.85 -1.13 12.80
C VAL A 154 7.94 -2.63 13.01
N GLU A 155 9.17 -3.14 13.17
CA GLU A 155 9.47 -4.56 13.36
C GLU A 155 8.64 -5.14 14.53
N ASN A 156 8.09 -6.33 14.35
CA ASN A 156 7.40 -7.06 15.40
C ASN A 156 7.51 -8.56 15.12
N GLY A 157 8.45 -9.22 15.79
CA GLY A 157 8.81 -10.60 15.46
C GLY A 157 9.32 -10.72 14.03
N ASP A 158 8.99 -11.83 13.36
CA ASP A 158 9.40 -12.12 11.98
C ASP A 158 8.70 -11.25 10.90
N GLY A 159 7.97 -10.22 11.34
CA GLY A 159 7.17 -9.34 10.54
C GLY A 159 7.24 -7.89 11.03
N PHE A 160 6.20 -7.12 10.74
CA PHE A 160 6.09 -5.72 11.14
C PHE A 160 4.64 -5.25 11.17
N VAL A 161 4.36 -4.29 12.04
CA VAL A 161 3.13 -3.49 11.98
C VAL A 161 3.34 -2.34 11.03
N HIS A 162 2.30 -1.99 10.29
CA HIS A 162 2.35 -0.96 9.26
C HIS A 162 1.15 -0.04 9.36
N TRP A 163 1.42 1.25 9.45
CA TRP A 163 0.42 2.31 9.38
C TRP A 163 0.62 3.16 8.13
N SER A 164 -0.45 3.56 7.47
CA SER A 164 -0.39 4.60 6.44
C SER A 164 -1.52 5.59 6.57
N VAL A 165 -1.23 6.86 6.25
CA VAL A 165 -2.21 7.93 6.19
C VAL A 165 -2.11 8.69 4.88
N ASN A 166 -3.25 9.26 4.48
CA ASN A 166 -3.30 10.28 3.46
C ASN A 166 -4.40 11.27 3.82
N PHE A 167 -4.05 12.54 3.97
CA PHE A 167 -4.97 13.61 4.34
C PHE A 167 -5.55 14.37 3.14
N VAL A 168 -5.26 13.91 1.90
CA VAL A 168 -5.58 14.53 0.60
C VAL A 168 -4.84 15.84 0.33
N VAL A 169 -4.78 16.70 1.34
CA VAL A 169 -3.98 17.92 1.42
C VAL A 169 -3.22 17.92 2.74
N ASP A 170 -2.21 18.78 2.87
CA ASP A 170 -1.43 18.85 4.11
C ASP A 170 -2.38 19.05 5.31
N GLY A 171 -2.25 18.15 6.28
CA GLY A 171 -3.16 18.05 7.41
C GLY A 171 -2.80 19.00 8.56
N PRO A 172 -3.60 19.00 9.64
CA PRO A 172 -3.29 19.78 10.84
C PRO A 172 -2.04 19.28 11.58
N ARG A 173 -1.58 18.06 11.28
CA ARG A 173 -0.34 17.46 11.78
C ARG A 173 0.50 16.96 10.61
N ASP A 174 1.81 16.89 10.81
CA ASP A 174 2.70 16.20 9.87
C ASP A 174 2.28 14.73 9.74
N SER A 175 2.19 14.24 8.51
CA SER A 175 1.70 12.88 8.26
C SER A 175 2.65 11.80 8.77
N CYS A 176 3.96 12.05 8.82
CA CYS A 176 4.94 11.10 9.37
C CYS A 176 4.90 11.06 10.89
N ASP A 177 4.76 12.20 11.56
CA ASP A 177 4.54 12.25 13.01
C ASP A 177 3.30 11.41 13.40
N VAL A 178 2.23 11.50 12.62
CA VAL A 178 0.98 10.76 12.88
C VAL A 178 1.18 9.25 12.75
N VAL A 179 1.82 8.75 11.69
CA VAL A 179 2.04 7.29 11.53
C VAL A 179 3.03 6.74 12.55
N GLU A 180 4.00 7.54 13.02
CA GLU A 180 4.88 7.15 14.11
C GLU A 180 4.12 7.06 15.44
N ASP A 181 3.27 8.03 15.77
CA ASP A 181 2.43 7.98 16.98
C ASP A 181 1.43 6.81 16.94
N LEU A 182 0.85 6.52 15.77
CA LEU A 182 -0.01 5.36 15.57
C LEU A 182 0.76 4.06 15.81
N ALA A 183 1.95 3.91 15.22
CA ALA A 183 2.79 2.74 15.41
C ALA A 183 3.25 2.59 16.88
N ARG A 184 3.67 3.68 17.53
CA ARG A 184 4.04 3.69 18.95
C ARG A 184 2.91 3.25 19.85
N THR A 185 1.71 3.75 19.60
CA THR A 185 0.52 3.36 20.36
C THR A 185 0.20 1.87 20.13
N THR A 186 0.30 1.35 18.91
CA THR A 186 0.15 -0.09 18.62
C THR A 186 1.14 -0.94 19.40
N ILE A 187 2.45 -0.61 19.36
CA ILE A 187 3.49 -1.36 20.09
C ILE A 187 3.25 -1.30 21.60
N SER A 188 2.92 -0.13 22.15
CA SER A 188 2.66 0.04 23.59
C SER A 188 1.49 -0.80 24.12
N LYS A 189 0.53 -1.14 23.24
CA LYS A 189 -0.66 -1.95 23.58
C LYS A 189 -0.48 -3.43 23.26
N ALA A 190 0.61 -3.82 22.59
CA ALA A 190 0.92 -5.20 22.27
C ALA A 190 1.43 -5.97 23.51
N LYS A 191 1.36 -7.30 23.50
CA LYS A 191 1.61 -8.17 24.67
C LYS A 191 2.40 -9.42 24.37
#